data_AF-A0A7G2M695-F1
#
_entry.id   AF-A0A7G2M695-F1
#
_cell.length_a   1.000
_cell.length_b   1.000
_cell.length_c   1.000
_cell.angle_alpha   90.00
_cell.angle_beta   90.00
_cell.angle_gamma   90.00
#
_symmetry.space_group_name_H-M   'P 1'
#
loop_
_entity.id
_entity.type
_entity.pdbx_description
1 polymer ?
#
loop_
_entity_poly.entity_id
_entity_poly.type
_entity_poly.pdbx_seq_one_letter_code
_entity_poly.pdbx_strand_id
1 'polypeptide(L)'
;MKAYLLIILIGLVAGFIGIIPLLRRKVDKYILLGAFVFFFLMPYTVYHIHITGVNWWLKGPLVTFVLVLPLAIAAGKSYRRCIFPLLLMAVVVGAFISFLGHYLL
;
A
#
# COMPACT_ATOMS: atom_id res chain seq x y z
N MET A 1 3.21 18.90 -12.51
CA MET A 1 1.83 18.97 -11.96
C MET A 1 1.01 17.71 -12.25
N LYS A 2 0.94 17.20 -13.49
CA LYS A 2 0.18 15.97 -13.83
C LYS A 2 0.65 14.72 -13.06
N ALA A 3 1.96 14.55 -12.89
CA ALA A 3 2.57 13.46 -12.12
C ALA A 3 2.03 13.34 -10.67
N TYR A 4 1.98 14.44 -9.93
CA TYR A 4 1.49 14.44 -8.55
C TYR A 4 -0.02 14.15 -8.45
N LEU A 5 -0.82 14.64 -9.40
CA LEU A 5 -2.25 14.33 -9.50
C LEU A 5 -2.48 12.82 -9.73
N LEU A 6 -1.66 12.20 -10.56
CA LEU A 6 -1.71 10.76 -10.82
C LEU A 6 -1.32 9.96 -9.58
N ILE A 7 -0.25 10.35 -8.87
CA ILE A 7 0.15 9.71 -7.61
C ILE A 7 -0.97 9.78 -6.57
N ILE A 8 -1.64 10.93 -6.45
CA ILE A 8 -2.79 11.10 -5.54
C ILE A 8 -3.97 10.20 -5.96
N LEU A 9 -4.27 10.11 -7.26
CA LEU A 9 -5.36 9.26 -7.76
C LEU A 9 -5.07 7.77 -7.52
N ILE A 10 -3.83 7.34 -7.78
CA ILE A 10 -3.36 5.98 -7.52
C ILE A 10 -3.43 5.68 -6.02
N GLY A 11 -3.00 6.64 -5.18
CA GLY A 11 -3.12 6.57 -3.72
C GLY A 11 -4.55 6.44 -3.25
N LEU A 12 -5.49 7.16 -3.86
CA LEU A 12 -6.91 7.05 -3.52
C LEU A 12 -7.42 5.63 -3.78
N VAL A 13 -7.16 5.09 -4.98
CA VAL A 13 -7.59 3.74 -5.38
C VAL A 13 -6.91 2.67 -4.51
N ALA A 14 -5.60 2.79 -4.29
CA ALA A 14 -4.83 1.91 -3.41
C ALA A 14 -5.35 1.94 -1.97
N GLY A 15 -5.68 3.13 -1.46
CA GLY A 15 -6.31 3.34 -0.17
C GLY A 15 -7.59 2.52 -0.06
N PHE A 16 -8.54 2.71 -0.98
CA PHE A 16 -9.81 1.97 -1.00
C PHE A 16 -9.62 0.45 -1.09
N ILE A 17 -8.69 -0.03 -1.90
CA ILE A 17 -8.39 -1.47 -2.00
C ILE A 17 -7.78 -2.01 -0.69
N GLY A 18 -6.86 -1.25 -0.09
CA GLY A 18 -6.16 -1.61 1.14
C GLY A 18 -7.07 -1.73 2.37
N ILE A 19 -8.18 -0.99 2.42
CA ILE A 19 -9.19 -1.10 3.50
C ILE A 19 -10.19 -2.25 3.31
N ILE A 20 -10.32 -2.85 2.12
CA ILE A 20 -11.21 -4.02 1.89
C ILE A 20 -10.98 -5.16 2.91
N PRO A 21 -9.74 -5.65 3.13
CA PRO A 21 -9.51 -6.73 4.10
C PRO A 21 -9.81 -6.32 5.55
N LEU A 22 -9.65 -5.03 5.89
CA LEU A 22 -10.00 -4.49 7.20
C LEU A 22 -11.52 -4.39 7.38
N LEU A 23 -12.26 -3.95 6.35
CA LEU A 23 -13.71 -3.82 6.39
C LEU A 23 -14.40 -5.18 6.63
N ARG A 24 -13.88 -6.24 6.01
CA ARG A 24 -14.33 -7.64 6.25
C ARG A 24 -14.16 -8.11 7.69
N ARG A 25 -13.32 -7.44 8.48
CA ARG A 25 -12.92 -7.85 9.84
C ARG A 25 -13.58 -7.05 10.96
N LYS A 26 -14.45 -6.08 10.64
CA LYS A 26 -15.14 -5.21 11.63
C LYS A 26 -14.18 -4.57 12.65
N VAL A 27 -13.03 -4.08 12.17
CA VAL A 27 -12.09 -3.26 12.97
C VAL A 27 -12.70 -1.91 13.32
N ASP A 28 -12.22 -1.31 14.41
CA ASP A 28 -12.57 0.05 14.81
C ASP A 28 -12.32 1.08 13.70
N LYS A 29 -13.17 2.10 13.65
CA LYS A 29 -13.14 3.18 12.64
C LYS A 29 -11.77 3.89 12.60
N TYR A 30 -11.11 4.01 13.75
CA TYR A 30 -9.79 4.63 13.87
C TYR A 30 -8.69 3.82 13.17
N ILE A 31 -8.74 2.48 13.29
CA ILE A 31 -7.78 1.58 12.63
C ILE A 31 -8.04 1.54 11.12
N LEU A 32 -9.32 1.58 10.73
CA LEU A 32 -9.72 1.67 9.33
C LEU A 32 -9.19 2.95 8.67
N LEU A 33 -9.39 4.11 9.31
CA LEU A 33 -8.86 5.40 8.84
C LEU A 33 -7.34 5.43 8.80
N GLY A 34 -6.68 4.92 9.85
CA GLY A 34 -5.21 4.83 9.88
C GLY A 34 -4.65 3.98 8.74
N ALA A 35 -5.24 2.81 8.48
CA ALA A 35 -4.84 1.96 7.36
C ALA A 35 -5.11 2.63 6.00
N PHE A 36 -6.24 3.32 5.84
CA PHE A 36 -6.55 4.06 4.61
C PHE A 36 -5.50 5.14 4.31
N VAL A 37 -5.18 5.98 5.30
CA VAL A 37 -4.15 7.03 5.15
C VAL A 37 -2.79 6.41 4.85
N PHE A 38 -2.46 5.29 5.47
CA PHE A 38 -1.21 4.57 5.22
C PHE A 38 -1.09 4.07 3.77
N PHE A 39 -2.13 3.39 3.27
CA PHE A 39 -2.17 2.93 1.87
C PHE A 39 -2.27 4.09 0.86
N PHE A 40 -2.90 5.20 1.24
CA PHE A 40 -2.96 6.42 0.43
C PHE A 40 -1.57 7.06 0.24
N LEU A 41 -0.74 7.05 1.29
CA LEU A 41 0.59 7.65 1.27
C LEU A 41 1.65 6.73 0.62
N MET A 42 1.43 5.41 0.60
CA MET A 42 2.35 4.44 0.02
C MET A 42 2.86 4.76 -1.40
N PRO A 43 2.00 5.07 -2.39
CA PRO A 43 2.47 5.33 -3.74
C PRO A 43 3.41 6.54 -3.84
N TYR A 44 3.23 7.54 -2.98
CA TYR A 44 4.15 8.67 -2.89
C TYR A 44 5.55 8.22 -2.46
N THR A 45 5.63 7.32 -1.47
CA THR A 45 6.90 6.74 -1.01
C THR A 45 7.54 5.85 -2.08
N VAL A 46 6.75 5.01 -2.77
CA VAL A 46 7.25 4.16 -3.86
C VAL A 46 7.81 4.98 -5.02
N TYR A 47 7.18 6.13 -5.31
CA TYR A 47 7.63 7.04 -6.35
C TYR A 47 8.97 7.70 -6.01
N HIS A 48 9.14 8.18 -4.79
CA HIS A 48 10.36 8.88 -4.37
C HIS A 48 11.55 7.98 -4.05
N ILE A 49 11.32 6.71 -3.67
CA ILE A 49 12.41 5.77 -3.43
C ILE A 49 12.93 5.28 -4.78
N HIS A 50 14.19 5.52 -5.12
CA HIS A 50 14.86 4.90 -6.26
C HIS A 50 15.77 3.77 -5.76
N ILE A 51 15.42 2.51 -6.10
CA ILE A 51 16.26 1.35 -5.78
C ILE A 51 17.09 1.03 -7.02
N THR A 52 18.39 1.31 -6.95
CA THR A 52 19.34 0.98 -8.01
C THR A 52 19.54 -0.54 -8.04
N GLY A 53 19.29 -1.18 -9.19
CA GLY A 53 19.49 -2.62 -9.39
C GLY A 53 18.25 -3.51 -9.24
N VAL A 54 17.05 -2.94 -9.01
CA VAL A 54 15.80 -3.71 -8.92
C VAL A 54 14.85 -3.33 -10.06
N ASN A 55 14.33 -4.34 -10.78
CA ASN A 55 13.37 -4.13 -11.86
C ASN A 55 12.12 -3.40 -11.37
N TRP A 56 11.60 -2.51 -12.22
CA TRP A 56 10.45 -1.68 -11.92
C TRP A 56 9.20 -2.48 -11.52
N TRP A 57 9.00 -3.72 -12.02
CA TRP A 57 7.92 -4.61 -11.57
C TRP A 57 8.04 -5.05 -10.11
N LEU A 58 9.26 -5.30 -9.64
CA LEU A 58 9.52 -5.85 -8.30
C LEU A 58 9.62 -4.73 -7.25
N LYS A 59 10.04 -3.54 -7.68
CA LYS A 59 10.24 -2.38 -6.81
C LYS A 59 8.99 -2.00 -6.01
N GLY A 60 7.84 -1.89 -6.67
CA GLY A 60 6.56 -1.53 -6.03
C GLY A 60 6.12 -2.54 -4.97
N PRO A 61 5.94 -3.83 -5.31
CA PRO A 61 5.60 -4.87 -4.35
C PRO A 61 6.58 -4.96 -3.18
N LEU A 62 7.88 -4.81 -3.43
CA LEU A 62 8.90 -4.95 -2.40
C LEU A 62 8.86 -3.79 -1.39
N VAL A 63 8.75 -2.55 -1.89
CA VAL A 63 8.64 -1.36 -1.04
C VAL A 63 7.34 -1.37 -0.23
N THR A 64 6.20 -1.68 -0.86
CA THR A 64 4.93 -1.75 -0.14
C THR A 64 4.89 -2.91 0.86
N PHE A 65 5.54 -4.04 0.56
CA PHE A 65 5.64 -5.16 1.49
C PHE A 65 6.46 -4.78 2.72
N VAL A 66 7.61 -4.12 2.53
CA VAL A 66 8.43 -3.62 3.64
C VAL A 66 7.68 -2.57 4.46
N LEU A 67 6.89 -1.69 3.83
CA LEU A 67 6.07 -0.69 4.53
C LEU A 67 4.89 -1.32 5.28
N VAL A 68 4.26 -2.38 4.77
CA VAL A 68 3.20 -3.10 5.48
C VAL A 68 3.74 -3.97 6.61
N LEU A 69 4.99 -4.39 6.56
CA LEU A 69 5.61 -5.22 7.61
C LEU A 69 5.50 -4.62 9.03
N PRO A 70 5.92 -3.36 9.30
CA PRO A 70 5.75 -2.74 10.61
C PRO A 70 4.27 -2.55 10.98
N LEU A 71 3.40 -2.28 10.00
CA LEU A 71 1.94 -2.19 10.22
C LEU A 71 1.36 -3.54 10.64
N ALA A 72 1.80 -4.62 10.03
CA ALA A 72 1.41 -5.99 10.34
C ALA A 72 1.91 -6.42 11.74
N ILE A 73 3.13 -6.05 12.12
CA ILE A 73 3.68 -6.31 13.45
C ILE A 73 2.91 -5.51 14.52
N ALA A 74 2.66 -4.21 14.27
CA ALA A 74 1.87 -3.36 15.16
C ALA A 74 0.43 -3.87 15.34
N ALA A 75 -0.19 -4.37 14.27
CA ALA A 75 -1.50 -4.98 14.31
C ALA A 75 -1.51 -6.37 14.99
N GLY A 76 -0.35 -7.04 15.10
CA GLY A 76 -0.27 -8.48 15.33
C GLY A 76 -0.72 -8.99 16.70
N LYS A 77 -0.85 -8.13 17.72
CA LYS A 77 -1.38 -8.54 19.03
C LYS A 77 -2.90 -8.48 19.10
N SER A 78 -3.55 -7.58 18.36
CA SER A 78 -5.01 -7.37 18.39
C SER A 78 -5.72 -7.96 17.16
N TYR A 79 -5.03 -8.05 16.02
CA TYR A 79 -5.59 -8.42 14.72
C TYR A 79 -4.73 -9.45 13.98
N ARG A 80 -4.20 -10.46 14.69
CA ARG A 80 -3.27 -11.48 14.15
C ARG A 80 -3.78 -12.17 12.89
N ARG A 81 -5.09 -12.42 12.80
CA ARG A 81 -5.70 -13.01 11.60
C ARG A 81 -5.60 -12.04 10.39
N CYS A 82 -5.56 -10.72 10.59
CA CYS A 82 -5.63 -9.69 9.53
C CYS A 82 -4.30 -9.51 8.80
N ILE A 83 -3.20 -9.96 9.40
CA ILE A 83 -1.84 -9.82 8.84
C ILE A 83 -1.73 -10.44 7.45
N PHE A 84 -2.25 -11.67 7.29
CA PHE A 84 -2.14 -12.41 6.03
C PHE A 84 -2.84 -11.71 4.86
N PRO A 85 -4.14 -11.33 4.95
CA PRO A 85 -4.80 -10.60 3.85
C PRO A 85 -4.22 -9.19 3.65
N LEU A 86 -3.68 -8.55 4.69
CA LEU A 86 -3.03 -7.25 4.60
C LEU A 86 -1.74 -7.32 3.78
N LEU A 87 -0.89 -8.31 4.03
CA LEU A 87 0.34 -8.55 3.27
C LEU A 87 0.04 -8.90 1.81
N LEU A 88 -0.98 -9.72 1.57
CA LEU A 88 -1.38 -10.11 0.21
C LEU A 88 -1.88 -8.88 -0.57
N MET A 89 -2.70 -8.04 0.05
CA MET A 89 -3.14 -6.78 -0.56
C MET A 89 -1.99 -5.80 -0.77
N ALA A 90 -0.99 -5.77 0.12
CA ALA A 90 0.21 -4.93 -0.05
C ALA A 90 1.01 -5.26 -1.30
N VAL A 91 1.14 -6.55 -1.62
CA VAL A 91 1.82 -7.02 -2.84
C VAL A 91 1.01 -6.65 -4.08
N VAL A 92 -0.31 -6.86 -4.06
CA VAL A 92 -1.20 -6.52 -5.17
C VAL A 92 -1.20 -5.02 -5.43
N VAL A 93 -1.39 -4.21 -4.38
CA VAL A 93 -1.36 -2.74 -4.45
C VAL A 93 0.01 -2.25 -4.91
N GLY A 94 1.10 -2.81 -4.38
CA GLY A 94 2.46 -2.47 -4.81
C GLY A 94 2.73 -2.77 -6.27
N ALA A 95 2.25 -3.91 -6.79
CA ALA A 95 2.34 -4.25 -8.20
C ALA A 95 1.55 -3.24 -9.06
N PHE A 96 0.36 -2.87 -8.63
CA PHE A 96 -0.50 -1.89 -9.31
C PHE A 96 0.16 -0.50 -9.37
N ILE A 97 0.74 -0.05 -8.25
CA ILE A 97 1.48 1.20 -8.16
C ILE A 97 2.70 1.18 -9.08
N SER A 98 3.46 0.08 -9.10
CA SER A 98 4.62 -0.05 -9.99
C SER A 98 4.26 -0.04 -11.46
N PHE A 99 3.15 -0.68 -11.82
CA PHE A 99 2.65 -0.70 -13.19
C PHE A 99 2.24 0.70 -13.64
N LEU A 100 1.42 1.39 -12.85
CA LEU A 100 1.00 2.76 -13.11
C LEU A 100 2.19 3.73 -13.08
N GLY A 101 3.14 3.53 -12.18
CA GLY A 101 4.36 4.33 -12.08
C GLY A 101 5.35 4.17 -13.23
N HIS A 102 5.22 3.12 -14.06
CA HIS A 102 6.05 2.95 -15.27
C HIS A 102 5.32 3.36 -16.55
N TYR A 103 3.99 3.21 -16.59
CA TYR A 103 3.19 3.55 -17.77
C TYR A 103 2.64 4.99 -17.76
N LEU A 104 2.49 5.62 -16.59
CA LEU A 104 1.91 6.96 -16.47
C LEU A 104 2.88 8.03 -15.95
N LEU A 105 4.10 7.65 -15.54
CA LEU A 105 5.12 8.52 -14.94
C LEU A 105 6.48 8.27 -15.61
#